data_AF-A0A661ZKM9-F1
#
_entry.id   AF-A0A661ZKM9-F1
#
_cell.length_a   1.000
_cell.length_b   1.000
_cell.length_c   1.000
_cell.angle_alpha   90.00
_cell.angle_beta   90.00
_cell.angle_gamma   90.00
#
_symmetry.space_group_name_H-M   'P 1'
#
loop_
_entity.id
_entity.type
_entity.pdbx_description
1 polymer ?
#
loop_
_entity_poly.entity_id
_entity_poly.type
_entity_poly.pdbx_seq_one_letter_code
_entity_poly.pdbx_strand_id
1 'polypeptide(L)'
;MSDKNTYVLAHDVGTSSVKSALVSQNGEIASHATSSYGFSYPHPGWVEQDPQDYWKGVVKNTRNILQESRLDPSLIMGMVFSTQAMGIIPLDRDDKLLGHNITWVDGRAEEQARWIMSLLGGKKIFEKLIGVEITGKDVIPKLRWIKQNRAELYEQIKTILDVNGYLKFRATGHKVFEWSGACSYGFNLKKKDWERMLFRISGFDIKKLPPLVRSTDVVGTLTREAAEALGLSQNVQIFGGCDDTQSAA
;
A
#
# COMPACT_ATOMS: atom_id res chain seq x y z
N MET A 1 -24.47 -3.53 -32.28
CA MET A 1 -24.38 -3.24 -30.83
C MET A 1 -23.28 -2.20 -30.71
N SER A 2 -23.59 -0.96 -30.34
CA SER A 2 -22.52 0.04 -30.16
C SER A 2 -21.60 -0.46 -29.04
N ASP A 3 -20.30 -0.53 -29.29
CA ASP A 3 -19.32 -0.81 -28.24
C ASP A 3 -19.58 0.16 -27.09
N LYS A 4 -20.12 -0.35 -25.97
CA LYS A 4 -20.29 0.45 -24.78
C LYS A 4 -18.89 0.82 -24.31
N ASN A 5 -18.56 2.10 -24.33
CA ASN A 5 -17.28 2.58 -23.84
C ASN A 5 -17.17 2.18 -22.36
N THR A 6 -16.22 1.30 -22.04
CA THR A 6 -15.97 0.83 -20.67
C THR A 6 -14.94 1.73 -20.00
N TYR A 7 -14.96 1.75 -18.67
CA TYR A 7 -14.11 2.62 -17.87
C TYR A 7 -13.38 1.87 -16.76
N VAL A 8 -12.24 2.43 -16.36
CA VAL A 8 -11.45 2.04 -15.20
C VAL A 8 -11.34 3.23 -14.24
N LEU A 9 -11.53 2.97 -12.95
CA LEU A 9 -11.21 3.93 -11.89
C LEU A 9 -9.76 3.73 -11.43
N ALA A 10 -8.93 4.75 -11.64
CA ALA A 10 -7.56 4.79 -11.14
C ALA A 10 -7.48 5.73 -9.94
N HIS A 11 -6.88 5.26 -8.85
CA HIS A 11 -6.62 6.05 -7.66
C HIS A 11 -5.12 6.12 -7.38
N ASP A 12 -4.54 7.32 -7.37
CA ASP A 12 -3.20 7.61 -6.86
C ASP A 12 -3.33 8.07 -5.39
N VAL A 13 -3.05 7.16 -4.47
CA VAL A 13 -3.04 7.39 -3.02
C VAL A 13 -1.62 7.77 -2.62
N GLY A 14 -1.29 9.02 -2.91
CA GLY A 14 0.01 9.59 -2.63
C GLY A 14 0.17 9.95 -1.15
N THR A 15 1.18 10.77 -0.90
CA THR A 15 1.58 11.10 0.47
C THR A 15 0.62 12.07 1.17
N SER A 16 0.00 13.04 0.47
CA SER A 16 -0.84 14.08 1.08
C SER A 16 -2.28 14.14 0.53
N SER A 17 -2.58 13.34 -0.49
CA SER A 17 -3.89 13.33 -1.14
C SER A 17 -4.12 12.05 -1.93
N VAL A 18 -5.40 11.70 -2.10
CA VAL A 18 -5.84 10.77 -3.13
C VAL A 18 -6.20 11.60 -4.35
N LYS A 19 -5.57 11.32 -5.49
CA LYS A 19 -6.01 11.76 -6.81
C LYS A 19 -6.72 10.60 -7.49
N SER A 20 -7.76 10.87 -8.25
CA SER A 20 -8.56 9.82 -8.88
C SER A 20 -9.01 10.24 -10.25
N ALA A 21 -9.00 9.31 -11.18
CA ALA A 21 -9.42 9.53 -12.56
C ALA A 21 -10.29 8.37 -13.03
N LEU A 22 -11.35 8.71 -13.75
CA LEU A 22 -12.15 7.77 -14.52
C LEU A 22 -11.65 7.79 -15.96
N VAL A 23 -11.09 6.67 -16.40
CA VAL A 23 -10.38 6.58 -17.67
C VAL A 23 -11.14 5.63 -18.59
N SER A 24 -11.44 6.06 -19.81
CA SER A 24 -12.08 5.20 -20.83
C SER A 24 -11.11 4.15 -21.36
N GLN A 25 -11.62 3.11 -22.02
CA GLN A 25 -10.77 2.10 -22.67
C GLN A 25 -9.79 2.68 -23.71
N ASN A 26 -10.10 3.87 -24.25
CA ASN A 26 -9.27 4.57 -25.23
C ASN A 26 -8.22 5.48 -24.56
N GLY A 27 -8.14 5.51 -23.23
CA GLY A 27 -7.20 6.33 -22.46
C GLY A 27 -7.67 7.75 -22.17
N GLU A 28 -8.92 8.09 -22.48
CA GLU A 28 -9.46 9.43 -22.23
C GLU A 28 -9.91 9.59 -20.77
N ILE A 29 -9.50 10.68 -20.11
CA ILE A 29 -9.95 11.01 -18.76
C ILE A 29 -11.33 11.66 -18.85
N ALA A 30 -12.37 10.93 -18.42
CA ALA A 30 -13.75 11.39 -18.45
C ALA A 30 -14.10 12.32 -17.27
N SER A 31 -13.50 12.07 -16.11
CA SER A 31 -13.65 12.91 -14.90
C SER A 31 -12.53 12.57 -13.92
N HIS A 32 -12.22 13.49 -13.01
CA HIS A 32 -11.21 13.33 -11.99
C HIS A 32 -11.59 14.07 -10.71
N ALA A 33 -11.07 13.62 -9.57
CA ALA A 33 -11.28 14.26 -8.27
C ALA A 33 -10.03 14.14 -7.41
N THR A 34 -9.88 15.05 -6.45
CA THR A 34 -8.79 15.03 -5.47
C THR A 34 -9.32 15.30 -4.06
N SER A 35 -8.81 14.55 -3.09
CA SER A 35 -9.09 14.73 -1.66
C SER A 35 -7.81 14.64 -0.85
N SER A 36 -7.57 15.63 0.01
CA SER A 36 -6.36 15.70 0.85
C SER A 36 -6.56 15.03 2.21
N TYR A 37 -5.45 14.58 2.80
CA TYR A 37 -5.36 14.09 4.18
C TYR A 37 -4.03 14.50 4.80
N GLY A 38 -4.00 14.53 6.14
CA GLY A 38 -2.87 15.03 6.90
C GLY A 38 -1.86 13.96 7.29
N PHE A 39 -0.90 14.41 8.08
CA PHE A 39 0.02 13.57 8.84
C PHE A 39 -0.16 13.81 10.33
N SER A 40 0.21 12.82 11.12
CA SER A 40 0.45 12.96 12.56
C SER A 40 1.93 12.83 12.88
N TYR A 41 2.41 13.69 13.79
CA TYR A 41 3.80 13.74 14.25
C TYR A 41 3.85 13.50 15.76
N PRO A 42 3.62 12.26 16.23
CA PRO A 42 3.51 11.98 17.67
C PRO A 42 4.84 12.22 18.41
N HIS A 43 5.98 12.06 17.75
CA HIS A 43 7.32 12.27 18.29
C HIS A 43 8.28 12.79 17.21
N PRO A 44 9.43 13.39 17.59
CA PRO A 44 10.47 13.76 16.63
C PRO A 44 10.90 12.59 15.74
N GLY A 45 10.91 12.81 14.42
CA GLY A 45 11.25 11.79 13.43
C GLY A 45 10.13 10.79 13.12
N TRP A 46 9.00 10.85 13.82
CA TRP A 46 7.85 9.99 13.58
C TRP A 46 6.87 10.69 12.66
N VAL A 47 6.44 10.00 11.61
CA VAL A 47 5.49 10.51 10.64
C VAL A 47 4.50 9.40 10.32
N GLU A 48 3.27 9.59 10.78
CA GLU A 48 2.21 8.61 10.71
C GLU A 48 0.99 9.15 9.99
N GLN A 49 0.13 8.26 9.50
CA GLN A 49 -1.14 8.59 8.85
C GLN A 49 -2.22 7.59 9.24
N ASP A 50 -3.45 8.04 9.44
CA ASP A 50 -4.59 7.14 9.66
C ASP A 50 -4.94 6.44 8.33
N PRO A 51 -4.81 5.10 8.24
CA PRO A 51 -5.17 4.37 7.03
C PRO A 51 -6.63 4.56 6.61
N GLN A 52 -7.52 4.87 7.54
CA GLN A 52 -8.93 5.12 7.22
C GLN A 52 -9.11 6.34 6.32
N ASP A 53 -8.23 7.34 6.41
CA ASP A 53 -8.33 8.54 5.59
C ASP A 53 -8.03 8.27 4.12
N TYR A 54 -7.18 7.28 3.81
CA TYR A 54 -6.98 6.83 2.42
C TYR A 54 -8.28 6.31 1.81
N TRP A 55 -8.98 5.42 2.53
CA TRP A 55 -10.24 4.85 2.05
C TRP A 55 -11.35 5.89 1.97
N LYS A 56 -11.45 6.80 2.95
CA LYS A 56 -12.40 7.93 2.89
C LYS A 56 -12.14 8.80 1.66
N GLY A 57 -10.87 9.07 1.33
CA GLY A 57 -10.48 9.81 0.13
C GLY A 57 -10.88 9.10 -1.16
N VAL A 58 -10.63 7.80 -1.27
CA VAL A 58 -11.07 6.95 -2.41
C VAL A 58 -12.59 6.99 -2.56
N VAL A 59 -13.35 6.81 -1.48
CA VAL A 59 -14.82 6.86 -1.50
C VAL A 59 -15.31 8.23 -1.95
N LYS A 60 -14.81 9.31 -1.33
CA LYS A 60 -15.20 10.68 -1.66
C LYS A 60 -14.92 11.01 -3.12
N ASN A 61 -13.72 10.71 -3.60
CA ASN A 61 -13.36 10.98 -4.99
C ASN A 61 -14.20 10.17 -5.98
N THR A 62 -14.44 8.89 -5.70
CA THR A 62 -15.29 8.04 -6.55
C THR A 62 -16.69 8.61 -6.66
N ARG A 63 -17.30 9.01 -5.54
CA ARG A 63 -18.64 9.62 -5.52
C ARG A 63 -18.70 10.93 -6.31
N ASN A 64 -17.71 11.79 -6.14
CA ASN A 64 -17.61 13.04 -6.89
C ASN A 64 -17.49 12.77 -8.40
N ILE A 65 -16.65 11.83 -8.81
CA ILE A 65 -16.46 11.44 -10.21
C ILE A 65 -17.74 10.89 -10.82
N LEU A 66 -18.47 10.03 -10.12
CA LEU A 66 -19.76 9.51 -10.59
C LEU A 66 -20.79 10.64 -10.77
N GLN A 67 -20.83 11.58 -9.82
CA GLN A 67 -21.73 12.73 -9.88
C GLN A 67 -21.40 13.68 -11.04
N GLU A 68 -20.12 13.97 -11.25
CA GLU A 68 -19.66 14.90 -12.28
C GLU A 68 -19.76 14.32 -13.68
N SER A 69 -19.33 13.07 -13.87
CA SER A 69 -19.35 12.40 -15.17
C SER A 69 -20.77 12.05 -15.65
N ARG A 70 -21.72 11.89 -14.71
CA ARG A 70 -23.09 11.40 -14.97
C ARG A 70 -23.13 10.08 -15.76
N LEU A 71 -22.04 9.31 -15.73
CA LEU A 71 -21.94 8.01 -16.38
C LEU A 71 -22.71 6.95 -15.59
N ASP A 72 -23.25 5.96 -16.30
CA ASP A 72 -23.80 4.76 -15.67
C ASP A 72 -22.67 3.99 -14.96
N PRO A 73 -22.72 3.81 -13.63
CA PRO A 73 -21.70 3.06 -12.89
C PRO A 73 -21.51 1.62 -13.40
N SER A 74 -22.48 1.05 -14.12
CA SER A 74 -22.35 -0.27 -14.74
C SER A 74 -21.29 -0.35 -15.85
N LEU A 75 -20.83 0.80 -16.36
CA LEU A 75 -19.76 0.89 -17.37
C LEU A 75 -18.35 0.81 -16.76
N ILE A 76 -18.23 0.90 -15.43
CA ILE A 76 -16.96 0.78 -14.73
C ILE A 76 -16.67 -0.70 -14.52
N MET A 77 -15.64 -1.21 -15.20
CA MET A 77 -15.31 -2.63 -15.19
C MET A 77 -14.18 -2.96 -14.21
N GLY A 78 -13.33 -1.98 -13.90
CA GLY A 78 -12.15 -2.18 -13.07
C GLY A 78 -11.82 -0.99 -12.20
N MET A 79 -11.11 -1.27 -11.11
CA MET A 79 -10.49 -0.28 -10.24
C MET A 79 -9.07 -0.71 -9.88
N VAL A 80 -8.16 0.26 -9.84
CA VAL A 80 -6.73 0.05 -9.57
C VAL A 80 -6.19 1.14 -8.64
N PHE A 81 -5.28 0.73 -7.75
CA PHE A 81 -4.59 1.62 -6.81
C PHE A 81 -3.11 1.76 -7.19
N SER A 82 -2.66 3.00 -7.33
CA SER A 82 -1.27 3.40 -7.20
C SER A 82 -1.08 4.03 -5.82
N THR A 83 -0.03 3.69 -5.08
CA THR A 83 0.11 4.14 -3.67
C THR A 83 1.52 4.54 -3.29
N GLN A 84 1.65 5.37 -2.26
CA GLN A 84 2.93 5.54 -1.58
C GLN A 84 3.50 4.19 -1.09
N ALA A 85 4.80 3.98 -1.34
CA ALA A 85 5.52 2.78 -0.92
C ALA A 85 5.87 2.78 0.59
N MET A 86 6.51 1.71 1.06
CA MET A 86 7.19 1.63 2.37
C MET A 86 6.33 1.90 3.63
N GLY A 87 5.00 1.92 3.49
CA GLY A 87 4.06 2.01 4.62
C GLY A 87 3.97 0.70 5.40
N ILE A 88 3.74 0.78 6.71
CA ILE A 88 3.52 -0.37 7.61
C ILE A 88 2.19 -0.16 8.34
N ILE A 89 1.20 -0.97 7.99
CA ILE A 89 -0.15 -0.94 8.57
C ILE A 89 -0.38 -2.25 9.33
N PRO A 90 -0.33 -2.23 10.67
CA PRO A 90 -0.52 -3.41 11.50
C PRO A 90 -2.00 -3.73 11.72
N LEU A 91 -2.37 -5.00 11.51
CA LEU A 91 -3.70 -5.54 11.81
C LEU A 91 -3.63 -6.65 12.86
N ASP A 92 -4.65 -6.71 13.72
CA ASP A 92 -4.82 -7.78 14.69
C ASP A 92 -5.44 -9.05 14.08
N ARG A 93 -5.79 -10.02 14.93
CA ARG A 93 -6.38 -11.29 14.50
C ARG A 93 -7.80 -11.17 13.93
N ASP A 94 -8.48 -10.09 14.27
CA ASP A 94 -9.87 -9.78 13.89
C ASP A 94 -9.88 -8.72 12.76
N ASP A 95 -8.73 -8.53 12.10
CA ASP A 95 -8.48 -7.57 11.01
C ASP A 95 -8.75 -6.10 11.37
N LYS A 96 -8.61 -5.76 12.66
CA LYS A 96 -8.70 -4.38 13.13
C LYS A 96 -7.32 -3.71 13.10
N LEU A 97 -7.33 -2.42 12.75
CA LEU A 97 -6.14 -1.57 12.81
C LEU A 97 -5.62 -1.51 14.25
N LEU A 98 -4.33 -1.84 14.42
CA LEU A 98 -3.61 -1.74 15.69
C LEU A 98 -2.92 -0.37 15.86
N GLY A 99 -2.96 0.48 14.84
CA GLY A 99 -2.37 1.81 14.86
C GLY A 99 -2.38 2.48 13.49
N HIS A 100 -1.75 3.64 13.42
CA HIS A 100 -1.55 4.38 12.17
C HIS A 100 -0.52 3.70 11.26
N ASN A 101 -0.56 4.04 9.97
CA ASN A 101 0.48 3.71 9.02
C ASN A 101 1.79 4.39 9.45
N ILE A 102 2.87 3.62 9.64
CA ILE A 102 4.22 4.17 9.75
C ILE A 102 4.72 4.46 8.33
N THR A 103 4.78 5.74 7.95
CA THR A 103 4.98 6.16 6.57
C THR A 103 6.42 5.98 6.06
N TRP A 104 6.64 6.24 4.78
CA TRP A 104 7.96 6.16 4.14
C TRP A 104 8.94 7.25 4.59
N VAL A 105 8.47 8.41 5.04
CA VAL A 105 9.32 9.49 5.55
C VAL A 105 9.69 9.34 7.03
N ASP A 106 9.06 8.39 7.73
CA ASP A 106 9.30 8.10 9.14
C ASP A 106 10.71 7.56 9.37
N GLY A 107 11.50 8.25 10.21
CA GLY A 107 12.90 7.92 10.47
C GLY A 107 13.13 7.23 11.82
N ARG A 108 12.10 6.70 12.49
CA ARG A 108 12.21 6.23 13.88
C ARG A 108 13.20 5.09 14.11
N ALA A 109 13.54 4.35 13.05
CA ALA A 109 14.32 3.11 13.13
C ALA A 109 15.82 3.29 12.79
N GLU A 110 16.35 4.50 12.95
CA GLU A 110 17.73 4.82 12.57
C GLU A 110 18.77 4.01 13.36
N GLU A 111 18.51 3.70 14.63
CA GLU A 111 19.38 2.80 15.40
C GLU A 111 19.41 1.38 14.82
N GLN A 112 18.25 0.85 14.45
CA GLN A 112 18.11 -0.48 13.84
C GLN A 112 18.78 -0.53 12.47
N ALA A 113 18.70 0.55 11.68
CA ALA A 113 19.40 0.66 10.40
C ALA A 113 20.91 0.57 10.58
N ARG A 114 21.49 1.36 11.50
CA ARG A 114 22.92 1.28 11.83
C ARG A 114 23.37 -0.11 12.31
N TRP A 115 22.54 -0.75 13.13
CA TRP A 115 22.82 -2.12 13.59
C TRP A 115 22.77 -3.15 12.45
N ILE A 116 21.80 -3.07 11.54
CA ILE A 116 21.73 -3.95 10.37
C ILE A 116 22.97 -3.76 9.48
N MET A 117 23.38 -2.50 9.25
CA MET A 117 24.57 -2.20 8.47
C MET A 117 25.84 -2.78 9.10
N SER A 118 25.99 -2.73 10.43
CA SER A 118 27.18 -3.29 11.09
C SER A 118 27.30 -4.81 10.93
N LEU A 119 26.17 -5.54 10.84
CA LEU A 119 26.16 -6.97 10.54
C LEU A 119 26.60 -7.31 9.11
N LEU A 120 26.35 -6.40 8.16
CA LEU A 120 26.60 -6.62 6.74
C LEU A 120 27.96 -6.07 6.28
N GLY A 121 28.91 -5.90 7.20
CA GLY A 121 30.26 -5.40 6.91
C GLY A 121 30.39 -3.88 6.92
N GLY A 122 29.37 -3.17 7.41
CA GLY A 122 29.36 -1.72 7.56
C GLY A 122 29.12 -0.96 6.25
N LYS A 123 28.98 0.37 6.39
CA LYS A 123 28.59 1.30 5.32
C LYS A 123 29.39 1.12 4.02
N LYS A 124 30.73 1.05 4.11
CA LYS A 124 31.63 0.93 2.93
C LYS A 124 31.41 -0.34 2.12
N ILE A 125 31.09 -1.46 2.77
CA ILE A 125 30.87 -2.75 2.09
C ILE A 125 29.47 -2.76 1.47
N PHE A 126 28.48 -2.23 2.19
CA PHE A 126 27.10 -2.15 1.70
C PHE A 126 26.96 -1.23 0.48
N GLU A 127 27.54 -0.02 0.53
CA GLU A 127 27.56 0.92 -0.60
C GLU A 127 28.21 0.28 -1.84
N LYS A 128 29.31 -0.47 -1.65
CA LYS A 128 30.02 -1.12 -2.76
C LYS A 128 29.26 -2.31 -3.36
N LEU A 129 28.44 -3.02 -2.57
CA LEU A 129 27.73 -4.22 -3.01
C LEU A 129 26.30 -3.95 -3.48
N ILE A 130 25.60 -3.01 -2.86
CA ILE A 130 24.15 -2.78 -3.00
C ILE A 130 23.84 -1.37 -3.52
N GLY A 131 24.78 -0.42 -3.41
CA GLY A 131 24.70 0.89 -4.06
C GLY A 131 23.94 1.98 -3.31
N VAL A 132 23.17 1.66 -2.26
CA VAL A 132 22.41 2.61 -1.44
C VAL A 132 22.50 2.23 0.03
N GLU A 133 22.66 3.19 0.94
CA GLU A 133 22.68 2.96 2.39
C GLU A 133 21.28 2.65 2.94
N ILE A 134 21.16 1.68 3.87
CA ILE A 134 19.92 1.47 4.62
C ILE A 134 19.83 2.53 5.74
N THR A 135 18.68 3.18 5.84
CA THR A 135 18.37 4.24 6.79
C THR A 135 17.20 3.86 7.70
N GLY A 136 16.91 4.66 8.72
CA GLY A 136 15.74 4.48 9.58
C GLY A 136 14.38 4.56 8.86
N LYS A 137 14.36 5.00 7.58
CA LYS A 137 13.16 5.07 6.74
C LYS A 137 12.78 3.76 6.07
N ASP A 138 13.75 2.87 5.92
CA ASP A 138 13.54 1.58 5.27
C ASP A 138 12.67 0.65 6.12
N VAL A 139 11.92 -0.22 5.46
CA VAL A 139 10.92 -1.07 6.11
C VAL A 139 11.56 -2.09 7.06
N ILE A 140 12.65 -2.75 6.65
CA ILE A 140 13.32 -3.79 7.45
C ILE A 140 13.77 -3.25 8.82
N PRO A 141 14.46 -2.09 8.92
CA PRO A 141 14.70 -1.40 10.19
C PRO A 141 13.43 -1.11 11.00
N LYS A 142 12.37 -0.57 10.37
CA LYS A 142 11.11 -0.24 11.05
C LYS A 142 10.41 -1.48 11.62
N LEU A 143 10.40 -2.61 10.92
CA LEU A 143 9.86 -3.89 11.42
C LEU A 143 10.63 -4.38 12.66
N ARG A 144 11.97 -4.24 12.65
CA ARG A 144 12.79 -4.55 13.82
C ARG A 144 12.50 -3.59 14.97
N TRP A 145 12.34 -2.30 14.67
CA TRP A 145 12.03 -1.28 15.68
C TRP A 145 10.71 -1.60 16.40
N ILE A 146 9.65 -1.99 15.67
CA ILE A 146 8.37 -2.40 16.26
C ILE A 146 8.59 -3.58 17.22
N LYS A 147 9.30 -4.62 16.78
CA LYS A 147 9.55 -5.80 17.60
C LYS A 147 10.29 -5.48 18.91
N GLN A 148 11.27 -4.56 18.86
CA GLN A 148 12.08 -4.19 20.02
C GLN A 148 11.39 -3.19 20.96
N ASN A 149 10.74 -2.17 20.39
CA ASN A 149 10.24 -1.01 21.15
C ASN A 149 8.73 -1.06 21.41
N ARG A 150 8.02 -2.00 20.77
CA ARG A 150 6.57 -2.20 20.86
C ARG A 150 6.26 -3.70 20.87
N ALA A 151 6.92 -4.47 21.73
CA ALA A 151 6.80 -5.93 21.79
C ALA A 151 5.35 -6.41 22.01
N GLU A 152 4.60 -5.77 22.91
CA GLU A 152 3.19 -6.11 23.16
C GLU A 152 2.30 -5.87 21.93
N LEU A 153 2.54 -4.78 21.20
CA LEU A 153 1.88 -4.51 19.92
C LEU A 153 2.26 -5.57 18.89
N TYR A 154 3.54 -5.91 18.81
CA TYR A 154 4.08 -6.90 17.87
C TYR A 154 3.40 -8.28 18.00
N GLU A 155 3.12 -8.73 19.23
CA GLU A 155 2.42 -9.99 19.47
C GLU A 155 0.95 -9.97 19.02
N GLN A 156 0.32 -8.80 19.07
CA GLN A 156 -1.05 -8.60 18.58
C GLN A 156 -1.10 -8.60 17.05
N ILE A 157 -0.04 -8.14 16.37
CA ILE A 157 0.03 -8.11 14.90
C ILE A 157 -0.09 -9.53 14.34
N LYS A 158 -1.15 -9.75 13.55
CA LYS A 158 -1.32 -10.96 12.75
C LYS A 158 -1.06 -10.72 11.27
N THR A 159 -1.33 -9.51 10.79
CA THR A 159 -1.03 -9.13 9.40
C THR A 159 -0.39 -7.75 9.35
N ILE A 160 0.60 -7.58 8.47
CA ILE A 160 1.07 -6.26 8.03
C ILE A 160 0.71 -6.07 6.57
N LEU A 161 0.11 -4.92 6.28
CA LEU A 161 -0.14 -4.43 4.93
C LEU A 161 0.69 -3.16 4.67
N ASP A 162 1.03 -2.93 3.41
CA ASP A 162 1.35 -1.60 2.91
C ASP A 162 0.07 -0.84 2.53
N VAL A 163 0.19 0.39 2.03
CA VAL A 163 -0.97 1.21 1.65
C VAL A 163 -1.77 0.53 0.53
N ASN A 164 -1.09 -0.06 -0.45
CA ASN A 164 -1.72 -0.81 -1.55
C ASN A 164 -2.53 -2.00 -1.03
N GLY A 165 -1.92 -2.87 -0.23
CA GLY A 165 -2.54 -4.02 0.39
C GLY A 165 -3.74 -3.64 1.26
N TYR A 166 -3.65 -2.55 2.02
CA TYR A 166 -4.75 -2.05 2.84
C TYR A 166 -5.95 -1.61 1.99
N LEU A 167 -5.74 -0.85 0.90
CA LEU A 167 -6.84 -0.43 0.02
C LEU A 167 -7.53 -1.63 -0.66
N LYS A 168 -6.74 -2.62 -1.09
CA LYS A 168 -7.28 -3.87 -1.64
C LYS A 168 -8.06 -4.66 -0.60
N PHE A 169 -7.57 -4.74 0.64
CA PHE A 169 -8.29 -5.36 1.74
C PHE A 169 -9.63 -4.64 2.00
N ARG A 170 -9.64 -3.30 2.03
CA ARG A 170 -10.87 -2.51 2.18
C ARG A 170 -11.84 -2.69 1.02
N ALA A 171 -11.33 -2.88 -0.19
CA ALA A 171 -12.15 -3.04 -1.39
C ALA A 171 -12.73 -4.47 -1.53
N THR A 172 -11.94 -5.50 -1.23
CA THR A 172 -12.23 -6.90 -1.61
C THR A 172 -12.33 -7.87 -0.43
N GLY A 173 -11.89 -7.48 0.76
CA GLY A 173 -11.68 -8.38 1.89
C GLY A 173 -10.44 -9.27 1.77
N HIS A 174 -9.73 -9.25 0.63
CA HIS A 174 -8.51 -10.04 0.43
C HIS A 174 -7.27 -9.26 0.87
N LYS A 175 -6.44 -9.90 1.70
CA LYS A 175 -5.14 -9.39 2.14
C LYS A 175 -4.08 -9.93 1.17
N VAL A 176 -3.44 -9.05 0.43
CA VAL A 176 -2.39 -9.39 -0.56
C VAL A 176 -1.28 -8.34 -0.50
N PHE A 177 -0.10 -8.71 -0.98
CA PHE A 177 1.05 -7.81 -1.13
C PHE A 177 1.47 -7.76 -2.60
N GLU A 178 1.56 -6.57 -3.18
CA GLU A 178 1.94 -6.45 -4.60
C GLU A 178 3.47 -6.36 -4.76
N TRP A 179 3.99 -6.83 -5.89
CA TRP A 179 5.42 -7.00 -6.11
C TRP A 179 6.26 -5.72 -5.99
N SER A 180 5.79 -4.54 -6.42
CA SER A 180 6.55 -3.30 -6.23
C SER A 180 6.65 -2.92 -4.75
N GLY A 181 5.54 -3.02 -4.02
CA GLY A 181 5.54 -2.81 -2.55
C GLY A 181 6.39 -3.85 -1.83
N ALA A 182 6.36 -5.10 -2.29
CA ALA A 182 7.18 -6.17 -1.75
C ALA A 182 8.68 -5.87 -1.92
N CYS A 183 9.09 -5.16 -2.98
CA CYS A 183 10.48 -4.75 -3.17
C CYS A 183 10.98 -3.86 -2.03
N SER A 184 10.13 -2.99 -1.48
CA SER A 184 10.45 -2.17 -0.31
C SER A 184 10.54 -2.96 1.00
N TYR A 185 9.94 -4.14 1.07
CA TYR A 185 9.93 -5.02 2.24
C TYR A 185 11.02 -6.09 2.21
N GLY A 186 11.52 -6.44 1.02
CA GLY A 186 12.52 -7.48 0.82
C GLY A 186 12.02 -8.58 -0.12
N PHE A 187 11.93 -8.28 -1.40
CA PHE A 187 11.50 -9.20 -2.45
C PHE A 187 12.69 -9.68 -3.30
N ASN A 188 12.73 -10.98 -3.60
CA ASN A 188 13.73 -11.57 -4.46
C ASN A 188 13.21 -11.63 -5.91
N LEU A 189 13.70 -10.73 -6.76
CA LEU A 189 13.27 -10.60 -8.17
C LEU A 189 13.45 -11.87 -9.01
N LYS A 190 14.41 -12.75 -8.68
CA LYS A 190 14.64 -14.00 -9.40
C LYS A 190 13.67 -15.09 -8.97
N LYS A 191 13.48 -15.24 -7.66
CA LYS A 191 12.60 -16.26 -7.07
C LYS A 191 11.12 -15.86 -7.13
N LYS A 192 10.82 -14.58 -7.34
CA LYS A 192 9.47 -13.99 -7.27
C LYS A 192 8.78 -14.29 -5.93
N ASP A 193 9.56 -14.24 -4.85
CA ASP A 193 9.13 -14.50 -3.47
C ASP A 193 9.93 -13.60 -2.52
N TRP A 194 9.54 -13.55 -1.26
CA TRP A 194 10.23 -12.85 -0.19
C TRP A 194 11.69 -13.29 -0.01
N GLU A 195 12.59 -12.33 0.21
CA GLU A 195 13.97 -12.58 0.58
C GLU A 195 14.07 -12.88 2.08
N ARG A 196 13.96 -14.17 2.41
CA ARG A 196 13.92 -14.69 3.80
C ARG A 196 15.09 -14.24 4.66
N MET A 197 16.26 -13.96 4.07
CA MET A 197 17.42 -13.50 4.81
C MET A 197 17.17 -12.14 5.48
N LEU A 198 16.49 -11.20 4.80
CA LEU A 198 16.19 -9.87 5.34
C LEU A 198 15.24 -9.94 6.55
N PHE A 199 14.23 -10.81 6.49
CA PHE A 199 13.30 -11.02 7.60
C PHE A 199 13.95 -11.73 8.80
N ARG A 200 14.91 -12.64 8.54
CA ARG A 200 15.71 -13.25 9.61
C ARG A 200 16.56 -12.21 10.34
N ILE A 201 17.15 -11.26 9.60
CA ILE A 201 17.96 -10.17 10.17
C ILE A 201 17.11 -9.21 11.02
N SER A 202 15.94 -8.78 10.51
CA SER A 202 15.04 -7.94 11.32
C SER A 202 14.47 -8.68 12.53
N GLY A 203 14.43 -10.02 12.46
CA GLY A 203 13.74 -10.86 13.42
C GLY A 203 12.22 -10.86 13.22
N PHE A 204 11.74 -10.30 12.12
CA PHE A 204 10.32 -10.24 11.79
C PHE A 204 9.81 -11.59 11.29
N ASP A 205 8.71 -12.07 11.86
CA ASP A 205 8.00 -13.24 11.38
C ASP A 205 7.28 -12.98 10.05
N ILE A 206 7.90 -13.46 8.98
CA ILE A 206 7.38 -13.39 7.60
C ILE A 206 5.95 -13.94 7.44
N LYS A 207 5.47 -14.82 8.33
CA LYS A 207 4.09 -15.34 8.26
C LYS A 207 3.03 -14.26 8.48
N LYS A 208 3.42 -13.09 9.00
CA LYS A 208 2.55 -11.91 9.13
C LYS A 208 2.40 -11.14 7.81
N LEU A 209 3.10 -11.53 6.75
CA LEU A 209 2.93 -10.95 5.42
C LEU A 209 1.93 -11.77 4.60
N PRO A 210 0.97 -11.11 3.93
CA PRO A 210 0.05 -11.76 3.01
C PRO A 210 0.72 -12.42 1.78
N PRO A 211 -0.03 -13.23 1.02
CA PRO A 211 0.39 -13.73 -0.29
C PRO A 211 0.72 -12.62 -1.28
N LEU A 212 1.67 -12.91 -2.17
CA LEU A 212 2.14 -11.99 -3.21
C LEU A 212 1.26 -12.03 -4.46
N VAL A 213 1.03 -10.88 -5.09
CA VAL A 213 0.32 -10.72 -6.36
C VAL A 213 1.09 -9.80 -7.32
N ARG A 214 0.85 -9.92 -8.62
CA ARG A 214 1.36 -9.01 -9.65
C ARG A 214 0.44 -7.80 -9.80
N SER A 215 0.96 -6.74 -10.40
CA SER A 215 0.21 -5.50 -10.66
C SER A 215 -1.06 -5.71 -11.50
N THR A 216 -1.00 -6.66 -12.45
CA THR A 216 -2.09 -6.96 -13.39
C THR A 216 -3.01 -8.08 -12.93
N ASP A 217 -2.73 -8.72 -11.79
CA ASP A 217 -3.59 -9.80 -11.29
C ASP A 217 -4.91 -9.23 -10.80
N VAL A 218 -6.02 -9.94 -11.04
CA VAL A 218 -7.30 -9.63 -10.42
C VAL A 218 -7.29 -10.18 -9.00
N VAL A 219 -7.32 -9.30 -8.02
CA VAL A 219 -7.29 -9.63 -6.59
C VAL A 219 -8.65 -10.11 -6.11
N GLY A 220 -9.71 -9.57 -6.68
CA GLY A 220 -11.09 -9.92 -6.37
C GLY A 220 -12.05 -8.90 -6.97
N THR A 221 -13.27 -8.91 -6.48
CA THR A 221 -14.25 -7.86 -6.78
C THR A 221 -14.64 -7.12 -5.51
N LEU A 222 -15.37 -6.02 -5.64
CA LEU A 222 -15.82 -5.24 -4.50
C LEU A 222 -16.68 -6.09 -3.55
N THR A 223 -16.41 -5.99 -2.24
CA THR A 223 -17.37 -6.47 -1.24
C THR A 223 -18.66 -5.66 -1.33
N ARG A 224 -19.74 -6.17 -0.75
CA ARG A 224 -21.00 -5.45 -0.67
C ARG A 224 -20.83 -4.09 0.01
N GLU A 225 -20.10 -4.04 1.13
CA GLU A 225 -19.87 -2.80 1.88
C GLU A 225 -19.06 -1.79 1.07
N ALA A 226 -18.04 -2.26 0.34
CA ALA A 226 -17.23 -1.39 -0.51
C ALA A 226 -18.02 -0.86 -1.71
N ALA A 227 -18.79 -1.73 -2.39
CA ALA A 227 -19.66 -1.35 -3.49
C ALA A 227 -20.72 -0.32 -3.07
N GLU A 228 -21.37 -0.55 -1.93
CA GLU A 228 -22.32 0.39 -1.32
C GLU A 228 -21.66 1.72 -0.96
N ALA A 229 -20.45 1.73 -0.40
CA ALA A 229 -19.74 2.96 -0.07
C ALA A 229 -19.36 3.75 -1.33
N LEU A 230 -18.84 3.08 -2.36
CA LEU A 230 -18.35 3.68 -3.60
C LEU A 230 -19.46 4.09 -4.57
N GLY A 231 -20.64 3.47 -4.49
CA GLY A 231 -21.72 3.67 -5.46
C GLY A 231 -21.50 2.89 -6.75
N LEU A 232 -20.86 1.73 -6.64
CA LEU A 232 -20.45 0.88 -7.76
C LEU A 232 -21.13 -0.49 -7.68
N SER A 233 -21.01 -1.26 -8.75
CA SER A 233 -21.41 -2.67 -8.77
C SER A 233 -20.38 -3.56 -8.06
N GLN A 234 -20.84 -4.64 -7.42
CA GLN A 234 -19.96 -5.70 -6.90
C GLN A 234 -19.18 -6.44 -8.00
N ASN A 235 -19.50 -6.20 -9.28
CA ASN A 235 -18.79 -6.81 -10.41
C ASN A 235 -17.49 -6.08 -10.78
N VAL A 236 -17.21 -4.90 -10.22
CA VAL A 236 -15.98 -4.15 -10.48
C VAL A 236 -14.78 -4.99 -10.02
N GLN A 237 -13.86 -5.27 -10.93
CA GLN A 237 -12.64 -6.03 -10.65
C GLN A 237 -11.58 -5.13 -10.03
N ILE A 238 -10.96 -5.59 -8.95
CA ILE A 238 -9.86 -4.89 -8.28
C ILE A 238 -8.55 -5.52 -8.71
N PHE A 239 -7.68 -4.73 -9.31
CA PHE A 239 -6.37 -5.18 -9.79
C PHE A 239 -5.28 -5.00 -8.72
N GLY A 240 -4.18 -5.74 -8.88
CA GLY A 240 -3.03 -5.69 -7.98
C GLY A 240 -2.46 -4.29 -7.79
N GLY A 241 -2.44 -3.48 -8.84
CA GLY A 241 -1.91 -2.11 -8.81
C GLY A 241 -0.39 -2.09 -8.60
N CYS A 242 0.17 -0.95 -8.23
CA CYS A 242 1.60 -0.86 -7.91
C CYS A 242 1.85 0.37 -7.02
N ASP A 243 3.10 0.59 -6.64
CA ASP A 243 3.50 1.81 -5.95
C ASP A 243 3.70 2.97 -6.94
N ASP A 244 3.61 4.17 -6.40
CA ASP A 244 3.63 5.45 -7.13
C ASP A 244 4.81 5.58 -8.09
N THR A 245 6.00 5.23 -7.63
CA THR A 245 7.25 5.34 -8.41
C THR A 245 7.22 4.45 -9.64
N GLN A 246 6.72 3.22 -9.53
CA GLN A 246 6.61 2.29 -10.67
C GLN A 246 5.44 2.66 -11.59
N SER A 247 4.35 3.21 -11.03
CA SER A 247 3.20 3.64 -11.83
C SER A 247 3.50 4.86 -12.71
N ALA A 248 4.44 5.70 -12.29
CA ALA A 248 4.80 6.95 -12.97
C ALA A 248 5.95 6.82 -13.98
N ALA A 249 6.68 5.70 -13.95
CA ALA A 249 7.85 5.42 -14.81
C ALA A 249 7.45 4.93 -16.21
#